data_AF-A0A255TEH3-F1
#
_entry.id   AF-A0A255TEH3-F1
#
_cell.length_a   1.000
_cell.length_b   1.000
_cell.length_c   1.000
_cell.angle_alpha   90.00
_cell.angle_beta   90.00
_cell.angle_gamma   90.00
#
_symmetry.space_group_name_H-M   'P 1'
#
loop_
_entity.id
_entity.type
_entity.pdbx_description
1 polymer ?
#
loop_
_entity_poly.entity_id
_entity_poly.type
_entity_poly.pdbx_seq_one_letter_code
_entity_poly.pdbx_strand_id
1 'polypeptide(L)'
;MGVSYNEKEQSFMFDFGHDGINDIVSLTGNGYQIEEFGKCFYYGYEFANHVTGTTRGQFIKYLKFQKSLRANPDLTKFIKKAVDNLNSKVNLYDYDLVIMPESSSKVNEFMLRYIYRFAQPMLREIELVKALPKNISFDMDSYERQYLNDVLENGRPRYSEKQKEEVKSTINAMVELIHQKDYFTIAKDVKKSRFRPYIMNFLKFATEADEQLCRSIRQQNILIVDDVTTSGSTLNEILRTLRILNEDNNITIFSIIGRKDLMADAY
;
A
#
# COMPACT_ATOMS: atom_id res chain seq x y z
N MET A 1 -16.37 -1.85 16.97
CA MET A 1 -16.77 -0.89 15.94
C MET A 1 -16.46 -1.49 14.59
N GLY A 2 -17.48 -2.01 13.93
CA GLY A 2 -17.32 -2.62 12.62
C GLY A 2 -18.38 -2.19 11.61
N VAL A 3 -18.26 -2.80 10.44
CA VAL A 3 -19.22 -2.63 9.34
C VAL A 3 -19.79 -4.00 9.05
N SER A 4 -21.10 -4.11 8.87
CA SER A 4 -21.75 -5.33 8.41
C SER A 4 -22.31 -5.15 7.00
N TYR A 5 -22.55 -6.26 6.30
CA TYR A 5 -23.15 -6.25 4.96
C TYR A 5 -24.60 -6.71 5.02
N ASN A 6 -25.54 -5.85 4.60
CA ASN A 6 -26.94 -6.19 4.45
C ASN A 6 -27.17 -6.75 3.05
N GLU A 7 -27.27 -8.07 2.93
CA GLU A 7 -27.48 -8.74 1.65
C GLU A 7 -28.82 -8.38 0.99
N LYS A 8 -29.87 -8.07 1.76
CA LYS A 8 -31.19 -7.74 1.20
C LYS A 8 -31.19 -6.38 0.51
N GLU A 9 -30.49 -5.42 1.12
CA GLU A 9 -30.40 -4.05 0.62
C GLU A 9 -29.16 -3.81 -0.24
N GLN A 10 -28.26 -4.79 -0.33
CA GLN A 10 -26.95 -4.68 -0.96
C GLN A 10 -26.18 -3.45 -0.45
N SER A 11 -26.23 -3.23 0.86
CA SER A 11 -25.73 -2.02 1.53
C SER A 11 -24.78 -2.35 2.68
N PHE A 12 -23.90 -1.41 3.02
CA PHE A 12 -22.99 -1.53 4.16
C PHE A 12 -23.55 -0.72 5.34
N MET A 13 -23.63 -1.35 6.51
CA MET A 13 -24.15 -0.76 7.72
C MET A 13 -23.02 -0.54 8.73
N PHE A 14 -22.87 0.69 9.22
CA PHE A 14 -21.81 1.06 10.13
C PHE A 14 -22.28 1.01 11.59
N ASP A 15 -21.65 0.20 12.43
CA ASP A 15 -21.84 0.22 13.88
C ASP A 15 -20.60 0.80 14.56
N PHE A 16 -20.74 2.04 15.02
CA PHE A 16 -19.67 2.75 15.73
C PHE A 16 -19.68 2.54 17.25
N GLY A 17 -20.62 1.75 17.77
CA GLY A 17 -20.75 1.44 19.19
C GLY A 17 -20.15 0.08 19.56
N HIS A 18 -20.33 -0.94 18.71
CA HIS A 18 -19.97 -2.33 19.03
C HIS A 18 -19.22 -3.02 17.88
N ASP A 19 -18.45 -4.07 18.20
CA ASP A 19 -18.00 -5.07 17.22
C ASP A 19 -18.97 -6.23 17.26
N GLY A 20 -19.62 -6.51 16.13
CA GLY A 20 -20.50 -7.65 15.92
C GLY A 20 -19.74 -8.86 15.39
N ILE A 21 -20.25 -10.06 15.70
CA ILE A 21 -19.68 -11.32 15.19
C ILE A 21 -19.77 -11.44 13.65
N ASN A 22 -20.70 -10.70 13.04
CA ASN A 22 -20.96 -10.65 11.60
C ASN A 22 -20.34 -9.43 10.93
N ASP A 23 -19.49 -8.68 11.64
CA ASP A 23 -18.82 -7.52 11.05
C ASP A 23 -17.81 -7.97 10.01
N ILE A 24 -17.89 -7.35 8.84
CA ILE A 24 -16.98 -7.60 7.74
C ILE A 24 -15.62 -6.94 7.96
N VAL A 25 -15.58 -5.83 8.69
CA VAL A 25 -14.35 -5.18 9.13
C VAL A 25 -14.45 -4.73 10.58
N SER A 26 -13.33 -4.74 11.29
CA SER A 26 -13.23 -4.27 12.68
C SER A 26 -12.04 -3.34 12.86
N LEU A 27 -12.16 -2.37 13.76
CA LEU A 27 -11.08 -1.43 14.08
C LEU A 27 -9.88 -2.18 14.69
N THR A 28 -8.66 -1.86 14.26
CA THR A 28 -7.47 -2.51 14.80
C THR A 28 -7.19 -2.07 16.24
N GLY A 29 -6.79 -3.03 17.08
CA GLY A 29 -6.47 -2.76 18.49
C GLY A 29 -5.18 -1.96 18.70
N ASN A 30 -4.96 -1.50 19.95
CA ASN A 30 -3.85 -0.59 20.33
C ASN A 30 -2.45 -1.19 20.12
N GLY A 31 -2.29 -2.50 20.24
CA GLY A 31 -1.00 -3.20 20.00
C GLY A 31 -0.77 -3.61 18.55
N TYR A 32 -1.65 -3.21 17.62
CA TYR A 32 -1.54 -3.61 16.24
C TYR A 32 -0.45 -2.81 15.52
N GLN A 33 0.64 -3.50 15.17
CA GLN A 33 1.67 -3.06 14.25
C GLN A 33 2.14 -4.25 13.42
N ILE A 34 2.42 -4.04 12.14
CA ILE A 34 3.17 -4.99 11.32
C ILE A 34 4.59 -4.45 11.22
N GLU A 35 5.57 -5.19 11.74
CA GLU A 35 7.00 -4.87 11.66
C GLU A 35 7.63 -5.39 10.36
N GLU A 36 6.97 -5.13 9.23
CA GLU A 36 7.52 -5.48 7.93
C GLU A 36 8.45 -4.36 7.43
N PHE A 37 9.56 -4.77 6.81
CA PHE A 37 10.60 -3.86 6.31
C PHE A 37 11.28 -3.00 7.39
N GLY A 38 11.21 -3.36 8.68
CA GLY A 38 11.74 -2.56 9.79
C GLY A 38 10.97 -1.26 10.03
N LYS A 39 9.71 -1.20 9.58
CA LYS A 39 8.82 -0.04 9.68
C LYS A 39 7.59 -0.40 10.50
N CYS A 40 6.97 0.59 11.13
CA CYS A 40 5.68 0.41 11.80
C CYS A 40 4.55 0.60 10.79
N PHE A 41 3.96 -0.50 10.32
CA PHE A 41 2.81 -0.48 9.43
C PHE A 41 1.51 -0.59 10.26
N TYR A 42 0.56 0.31 10.02
CA TYR A 42 -0.75 0.37 10.67
C TYR A 42 -1.90 0.25 9.69
N TYR A 43 -2.88 -0.61 10.00
CA TYR A 43 -4.21 -0.53 9.39
C TYR A 43 -5.18 0.15 10.34
N GLY A 44 -6.10 0.96 9.81
CA GLY A 44 -7.25 1.45 10.57
C GLY A 44 -8.19 0.31 10.94
N TYR A 45 -8.55 -0.49 9.94
CA TYR A 45 -9.49 -1.60 10.02
C TYR A 45 -8.95 -2.84 9.32
N GLU A 46 -9.41 -4.01 9.77
CA GLU A 46 -9.07 -5.30 9.18
C GLU A 46 -10.33 -6.06 8.80
N PHE A 47 -10.25 -6.80 7.68
CA PHE A 47 -11.29 -7.74 7.32
C PHE A 47 -11.35 -8.91 8.28
N ALA A 48 -12.56 -9.29 8.69
CA ALA A 48 -12.74 -10.52 9.44
C ALA A 48 -12.43 -11.76 8.58
N ASN A 49 -11.93 -12.82 9.23
CA ASN A 49 -11.48 -14.04 8.55
C ASN A 49 -12.63 -14.77 7.80
N HIS A 50 -13.86 -14.64 8.29
CA HIS A 50 -15.04 -15.30 7.71
C HIS A 50 -15.56 -14.61 6.43
N VAL A 51 -15.05 -13.42 6.08
CA VAL A 51 -15.57 -12.60 4.99
C VAL A 51 -15.01 -13.04 3.66
N THR A 52 -15.90 -13.33 2.70
CA THR A 52 -15.52 -13.79 1.37
C THR A 52 -14.78 -12.72 0.55
N GLY A 53 -13.94 -13.14 -0.40
CA GLY A 53 -13.26 -12.24 -1.33
C GLY A 53 -14.22 -11.35 -2.14
N THR A 54 -15.43 -11.84 -2.43
CA THR A 54 -16.48 -11.09 -3.12
C THR A 54 -16.95 -9.90 -2.27
N THR A 55 -17.33 -10.15 -1.01
CA THR A 55 -17.79 -9.11 -0.08
C THR A 55 -16.67 -8.12 0.23
N ARG A 56 -15.43 -8.58 0.40
CA ARG A 56 -14.24 -7.71 0.53
C ARG A 56 -14.11 -6.79 -0.67
N GLY A 57 -14.20 -7.34 -1.89
CA GLY A 57 -14.13 -6.59 -3.13
C GLY A 57 -15.26 -5.57 -3.29
N GLN A 58 -16.48 -5.90 -2.87
CA GLN A 58 -17.61 -4.97 -2.87
C GLN A 58 -17.37 -3.82 -1.88
N PHE A 59 -16.88 -4.10 -0.69
CA PHE A 59 -16.60 -3.05 0.30
C PHE A 59 -15.45 -2.13 -0.13
N ILE A 60 -14.38 -2.69 -0.70
CA ILE A 60 -13.28 -1.90 -1.26
C ILE A 60 -13.79 -0.98 -2.38
N LYS A 61 -14.64 -1.50 -3.28
CA LYS A 61 -15.25 -0.68 -4.34
C LYS A 61 -16.14 0.41 -3.74
N TYR A 62 -16.93 0.06 -2.73
CA TYR A 62 -17.74 1.02 -2.00
C TYR A 62 -16.86 2.13 -1.43
N LEU A 63 -15.74 1.84 -0.79
CA LEU A 63 -14.84 2.88 -0.25
C LEU A 63 -14.21 3.75 -1.35
N LYS A 64 -13.58 3.12 -2.35
CA LYS A 64 -12.78 3.85 -3.36
C LYS A 64 -13.61 4.70 -4.32
N PHE A 65 -14.79 4.22 -4.72
CA PHE A 65 -15.56 4.81 -5.81
C PHE A 65 -16.79 5.61 -5.34
N GLN A 66 -16.72 6.20 -4.15
CA GLN A 66 -17.76 7.12 -3.69
C GLN A 66 -17.82 8.38 -4.57
N LYS A 67 -19.01 8.68 -5.08
CA LYS A 67 -19.24 9.93 -5.83
C LYS A 67 -19.10 11.17 -4.96
N SER A 68 -19.46 11.08 -3.68
CA SER A 68 -19.36 12.17 -2.71
C SER A 68 -19.33 11.66 -1.28
N LEU A 69 -18.27 11.98 -0.54
CA LEU A 69 -18.20 11.69 0.90
C LEU A 69 -19.17 12.56 1.71
N ARG A 70 -19.56 13.74 1.21
CA ARG A 70 -20.56 14.59 1.88
C ARG A 70 -21.93 13.92 1.99
N ALA A 71 -22.26 13.05 1.03
CA ALA A 71 -23.49 12.28 1.04
C ALA A 71 -23.42 11.02 1.93
N ASN A 72 -22.26 10.77 2.56
CA ASN A 72 -21.98 9.56 3.31
C ASN A 72 -21.31 9.89 4.66
N PRO A 73 -22.09 10.38 5.65
CA PRO A 73 -21.56 10.79 6.94
C PRO A 73 -20.96 9.62 7.73
N ASP A 74 -21.49 8.41 7.56
CA ASP A 74 -20.97 7.22 8.21
C ASP A 74 -19.57 6.88 7.70
N LEU A 75 -19.37 6.87 6.38
CA LEU A 75 -18.03 6.66 5.83
C LEU A 75 -17.05 7.76 6.29
N THR A 76 -17.50 9.00 6.36
CA THR A 76 -16.68 10.09 6.91
C THR A 76 -16.27 9.80 8.36
N LYS A 77 -17.20 9.33 9.19
CA LYS A 77 -16.94 8.95 10.59
C LYS A 77 -16.04 7.72 10.71
N PHE A 78 -16.18 6.75 9.80
CA PHE A 78 -15.31 5.58 9.68
C PHE A 78 -13.86 5.99 9.40
N ILE A 79 -13.62 6.87 8.42
CA ILE A 79 -12.26 7.35 8.10
C ILE A 79 -11.67 8.12 9.29
N LYS A 80 -12.44 9.01 9.93
CA LYS A 80 -11.97 9.76 11.11
C LYS A 80 -11.54 8.83 12.24
N LYS A 81 -12.36 7.83 12.57
CA LYS A 81 -12.02 6.84 13.60
C LYS A 81 -10.73 6.07 13.29
N ALA A 82 -10.48 5.73 12.02
CA ALA A 82 -9.23 5.11 11.61
C ALA A 82 -8.02 6.01 11.93
N VAL A 83 -8.12 7.30 11.59
CA VAL A 83 -7.05 8.27 11.82
C VAL A 83 -6.89 8.61 13.31
N ASP A 84 -7.99 8.72 14.06
CA ASP A 84 -7.95 8.94 15.52
C ASP A 84 -7.26 7.75 16.21
N ASN A 85 -7.54 6.52 15.75
CA ASN A 85 -6.89 5.30 16.23
C ASN A 85 -5.41 5.21 15.82
N LEU A 86 -5.03 5.78 14.68
CA LEU A 86 -3.61 5.94 14.34
C LEU A 86 -2.96 6.95 15.28
N ASN A 87 -3.60 8.11 15.52
CA ASN A 87 -3.06 9.17 16.36
C ASN A 87 -2.86 8.76 17.83
N SER A 88 -3.63 7.80 18.32
CA SER A 88 -3.41 7.22 19.66
C SER A 88 -2.21 6.28 19.73
N LYS A 89 -1.74 5.76 18.58
CA LYS A 89 -0.59 4.84 18.46
C LYS A 89 0.69 5.58 18.11
N VAL A 90 0.58 6.53 17.19
CA VAL A 90 1.68 7.40 16.76
C VAL A 90 1.21 8.83 16.92
N ASN A 91 2.05 9.68 17.51
CA ASN A 91 1.71 11.09 17.64
C ASN A 91 1.78 11.77 16.27
N LEU A 92 0.63 12.06 15.64
CA LEU A 92 0.61 12.63 14.28
C LEU A 92 1.21 14.04 14.20
N TYR A 93 1.38 14.72 15.34
CA TYR A 93 2.06 16.00 15.44
C TYR A 93 3.57 15.90 15.17
N ASP A 94 4.17 14.72 15.32
CA ASP A 94 5.61 14.53 15.18
C ASP A 94 6.03 14.28 13.72
N TYR A 95 5.08 14.22 12.78
CA TYR A 95 5.37 13.94 11.37
C TYR A 95 5.60 15.21 10.55
N ASP A 96 6.72 15.22 9.85
CA ASP A 96 7.16 16.35 9.03
C ASP A 96 6.57 16.31 7.61
N LEU A 97 6.31 15.10 7.10
CA LEU A 97 5.91 14.87 5.71
C LEU A 97 4.84 13.79 5.58
N VAL A 98 3.87 14.01 4.69
CA VAL A 98 2.90 12.99 4.29
C VAL A 98 3.00 12.70 2.80
N ILE A 99 3.12 11.42 2.48
CA ILE A 99 3.24 10.95 1.10
C ILE A 99 2.04 10.07 0.78
N MET A 100 1.46 10.25 -0.40
CA MET A 100 0.41 9.38 -0.87
C MET A 100 0.56 9.03 -2.35
N PRO A 101 0.13 7.83 -2.76
CA PRO A 101 0.04 7.51 -4.17
C PRO A 101 -1.09 8.33 -4.82
N GLU A 102 -0.90 8.66 -6.10
CA GLU A 102 -1.99 9.21 -6.93
C GLU A 102 -3.20 8.29 -6.85
N SER A 103 -4.34 8.86 -6.44
CA SER A 103 -5.57 8.11 -6.25
C SER A 103 -6.77 8.91 -6.70
N SER A 104 -7.63 8.29 -7.51
CA SER A 104 -8.95 8.83 -7.85
C SER A 104 -9.94 8.77 -6.67
N SER A 105 -9.54 8.17 -5.55
CA SER A 105 -10.36 7.97 -4.37
C SER A 105 -10.48 9.25 -3.55
N LYS A 106 -11.72 9.70 -3.37
CA LYS A 106 -12.03 10.84 -2.48
C LYS A 106 -11.69 10.57 -1.01
N VAL A 107 -11.47 9.31 -0.65
CA VAL A 107 -11.06 8.88 0.69
C VAL A 107 -9.67 9.37 1.03
N ASN A 108 -8.69 9.28 0.11
CA ASN A 108 -7.33 9.78 0.34
C ASN A 108 -7.34 11.29 0.58
N GLU A 109 -8.01 12.06 -0.28
CA GLU A 109 -8.16 13.51 -0.15
C GLU A 109 -8.78 13.89 1.21
N PHE A 110 -9.83 13.17 1.65
CA PHE A 110 -10.47 13.44 2.92
C PHE A 110 -9.62 13.07 4.13
N MET A 111 -8.97 11.90 4.08
CA MET A 111 -8.07 11.43 5.13
C MET A 111 -6.90 12.39 5.32
N LEU A 112 -6.30 12.84 4.22
CA LEU A 112 -5.23 13.83 4.24
C LEU A 112 -5.70 15.14 4.89
N ARG A 113 -6.85 15.69 4.47
CA ARG A 113 -7.45 16.88 5.11
C ARG A 113 -7.70 16.71 6.59
N TYR A 114 -8.06 15.50 7.04
CA TYR A 114 -8.28 15.22 8.45
C TYR A 114 -6.95 15.12 9.22
N ILE A 115 -5.94 14.47 8.65
CA ILE A 115 -4.57 14.40 9.20
C ILE A 115 -3.96 15.80 9.34
N TYR A 116 -4.15 16.67 8.36
CA TYR A 116 -3.73 18.09 8.39
C TYR A 116 -4.28 18.88 9.60
N ARG A 117 -5.36 18.42 10.24
CA ARG A 117 -5.88 19.06 11.46
C ARG A 117 -5.01 18.79 12.69
N PHE A 118 -4.25 17.71 12.66
CA PHE A 118 -3.29 17.33 13.69
C PHE A 118 -1.90 17.89 13.32
N ALA A 119 -1.51 17.84 12.05
CA ALA A 119 -0.22 18.34 11.58
C ALA A 119 -0.28 19.84 11.19
N GLN A 120 0.10 20.73 12.11
CA GLN A 120 0.36 22.16 11.82
C GLN A 120 1.88 22.42 11.85
N PRO A 121 2.47 23.25 10.96
CA PRO A 121 2.01 23.78 9.67
C PRO A 121 2.83 23.26 8.45
N MET A 122 3.75 22.31 8.65
CA MET A 122 4.74 21.92 7.63
C MET A 122 4.38 20.70 6.79
N LEU A 123 3.21 20.08 7.03
CA LEU A 123 2.84 18.90 6.30
C LEU A 123 2.76 19.24 4.79
N ARG A 124 3.63 18.62 4.00
CA ARG A 124 3.60 18.73 2.54
C ARG A 124 3.07 17.43 1.96
N GLU A 125 2.18 17.55 0.99
CA GLU A 125 1.67 16.43 0.20
C GLU A 125 2.66 16.17 -0.93
N ILE A 126 3.15 14.93 -1.02
CA ILE A 126 3.88 14.46 -2.19
C ILE A 126 3.06 13.36 -2.85
N GLU A 127 2.76 13.57 -4.12
CA GLU A 127 2.06 12.61 -4.96
C GLU A 127 3.05 11.79 -5.79
N LEU A 128 2.91 10.47 -5.72
CA LEU A 128 3.64 9.54 -6.57
C LEU A 128 2.73 9.07 -7.70
N VAL A 129 3.12 9.39 -8.94
CA VAL A 129 2.43 9.03 -10.18
C VAL A 129 3.06 7.80 -10.80
N LYS A 130 2.31 7.07 -11.63
CA LYS A 130 2.90 5.93 -12.34
C LYS A 130 3.96 6.40 -13.33
N ALA A 131 5.04 5.64 -13.44
CA ALA A 131 6.02 5.88 -14.48
C ALA A 131 5.48 5.47 -15.85
N LEU A 132 6.07 6.02 -16.92
CA LEU A 132 5.81 5.50 -18.25
C LEU A 132 6.30 4.05 -18.35
N PRO A 133 5.61 3.18 -19.10
CA PRO A 133 5.95 1.76 -19.22
C PRO A 133 7.43 1.51 -19.53
N LYS A 134 7.99 2.28 -20.47
CA LYS A 134 9.42 2.23 -20.85
C LYS A 134 10.43 2.49 -19.73
N ASN A 135 10.00 3.08 -18.61
CA ASN A 135 10.87 3.41 -17.48
C ASN A 135 10.82 2.35 -16.37
N ILE A 136 9.92 1.36 -16.48
CA ILE A 136 9.80 0.28 -15.52
C ILE A 136 10.99 -0.66 -15.69
N SER A 137 11.63 -1.04 -14.60
CA SER A 137 12.78 -1.96 -14.63
C SER A 137 12.52 -3.18 -13.75
N PHE A 138 13.51 -4.08 -13.71
CA PHE A 138 13.48 -5.29 -12.91
C PHE A 138 14.74 -5.38 -12.05
N ASP A 139 14.58 -5.59 -10.74
CA ASP A 139 15.67 -5.84 -9.81
C ASP A 139 16.16 -7.30 -9.94
N MET A 140 16.91 -7.55 -11.02
CA MET A 140 17.46 -8.86 -11.32
C MET A 140 18.45 -9.31 -10.23
N ASP A 141 19.19 -8.39 -9.64
CA ASP A 141 20.19 -8.71 -8.62
C ASP A 141 19.54 -9.27 -7.34
N SER A 142 18.47 -8.64 -6.85
CA SER A 142 17.71 -9.15 -5.70
C SER A 142 17.03 -10.47 -6.03
N TYR A 143 16.44 -10.60 -7.22
CA TYR A 143 15.78 -11.83 -7.66
C TYR A 143 16.77 -13.00 -7.77
N GLU A 144 17.95 -12.74 -8.33
CA GLU A 144 19.00 -13.74 -8.43
C GLU A 144 19.45 -14.23 -7.06
N ARG A 145 19.70 -13.30 -6.14
CA ARG A 145 20.18 -13.62 -4.80
C ARG A 145 19.15 -14.39 -3.97
N GLN A 146 17.88 -13.99 -4.03
CA GLN A 146 16.82 -14.54 -3.19
C GLN A 146 16.21 -15.83 -3.75
N TYR A 147 16.28 -16.05 -5.07
CA TYR A 147 15.54 -17.12 -5.72
C TYR A 147 16.39 -17.97 -6.67
N LEU A 148 17.09 -17.35 -7.63
CA LEU A 148 17.83 -18.15 -8.63
C LEU A 148 19.06 -18.84 -8.05
N ASN A 149 19.74 -18.19 -7.11
CA ASN A 149 20.90 -18.72 -6.40
C ASN A 149 20.53 -19.37 -5.07
N ASP A 150 19.24 -19.61 -4.83
CA ASP A 150 18.76 -20.35 -3.66
C ASP A 150 19.31 -21.78 -3.66
N VAL A 151 19.60 -22.28 -2.46
CA VAL A 151 20.22 -23.56 -2.23
C VAL A 151 19.29 -24.40 -1.37
N LEU A 152 19.00 -25.62 -1.82
CA LEU A 152 18.18 -26.55 -1.07
C LEU A 152 18.86 -26.94 0.26
N GLU A 153 18.10 -27.46 1.22
CA GLU A 153 18.64 -27.89 2.53
C GLU A 153 19.83 -28.85 2.44
N ASN A 154 19.94 -29.59 1.33
CA ASN A 154 21.05 -30.51 1.04
C ASN A 154 22.27 -29.85 0.38
N GLY A 155 22.33 -28.52 0.31
CA GLY A 155 23.46 -27.77 -0.25
C GLY A 155 23.51 -27.72 -1.78
N ARG A 156 22.53 -28.31 -2.49
CA ARG A 156 22.48 -28.26 -3.96
C ARG A 156 21.76 -26.98 -4.44
N PRO A 157 22.25 -26.34 -5.51
CA PRO A 157 21.52 -25.26 -6.16
C PRO A 157 20.11 -25.71 -6.53
N ARG A 158 19.10 -24.90 -6.21
CA ARG A 158 17.70 -25.16 -6.55
C ARG A 158 17.47 -25.22 -8.07
N TYR A 159 18.25 -24.45 -8.83
CA TYR A 159 18.14 -24.34 -10.28
C TYR A 159 19.47 -24.63 -10.97
N SER A 160 19.40 -25.35 -12.09
CA SER A 160 20.52 -25.47 -13.04
C SER A 160 20.76 -24.16 -13.78
N GLU A 161 21.98 -23.94 -14.30
CA GLU A 161 22.29 -22.74 -15.08
C GLU A 161 21.34 -22.55 -16.28
N LYS A 162 20.98 -23.63 -16.97
CA LYS A 162 20.00 -23.58 -18.06
C LYS A 162 18.63 -23.07 -17.60
N GLN A 163 18.15 -23.53 -16.44
CA GLN A 163 16.88 -23.04 -15.88
C GLN A 163 16.98 -21.58 -15.45
N LYS A 164 18.14 -21.14 -14.93
CA LYS A 164 18.36 -19.72 -14.61
C LYS A 164 18.28 -18.86 -15.87
N GLU A 165 18.90 -19.27 -16.97
CA GLU A 165 18.83 -18.58 -18.26
C GLU A 165 17.42 -18.52 -18.83
N GLU A 166 16.66 -19.62 -18.77
CA GLU A 166 15.25 -19.67 -19.20
C GLU A 166 14.37 -18.70 -18.41
N VAL A 167 14.58 -18.61 -17.09
CA VAL A 167 13.86 -17.67 -16.23
C VAL A 167 14.26 -16.22 -16.56
N LYS A 168 15.56 -15.93 -16.74
CA LYS A 168 16.03 -14.59 -17.15
C LYS A 168 15.41 -14.16 -18.48
N SER A 169 15.35 -15.05 -19.46
CA SER A 169 14.70 -14.80 -20.74
C SER A 169 13.21 -14.50 -20.58
N THR A 170 12.51 -15.27 -19.75
CA THR A 170 11.09 -15.03 -19.43
C THR A 170 10.87 -13.66 -18.78
N ILE A 171 11.75 -13.26 -17.86
CA ILE A 171 11.70 -11.95 -17.19
C ILE A 171 11.94 -10.83 -18.21
N ASN A 172 12.94 -10.95 -19.07
CA ASN A 172 13.24 -9.95 -20.10
C ASN A 172 12.05 -9.78 -21.06
N ALA A 173 11.46 -10.88 -21.53
CA ALA A 173 10.26 -10.84 -22.37
C ALA A 173 9.07 -10.18 -21.66
N MET A 174 8.92 -10.40 -20.34
CA MET A 174 7.89 -9.71 -19.54
C MET A 174 8.16 -8.20 -19.47
N VAL A 175 9.40 -7.78 -19.24
CA VAL A 175 9.77 -6.35 -19.16
C VAL A 175 9.56 -5.67 -20.51
N GLU A 176 9.99 -6.29 -21.61
CA GLU A 176 9.75 -5.79 -22.97
C GLU A 176 8.25 -5.65 -23.26
N LEU A 177 7.45 -6.64 -22.88
CA LEU A 177 5.99 -6.57 -23.02
C LEU A 177 5.39 -5.42 -22.20
N ILE A 178 5.91 -5.15 -21.00
CA ILE A 178 5.49 -4.00 -20.19
C ILE A 178 5.86 -2.69 -20.89
N HIS A 179 7.06 -2.59 -21.47
CA HIS A 179 7.53 -1.39 -22.17
C HIS A 179 6.69 -1.03 -23.39
N GLN A 180 6.08 -2.02 -24.03
CA GLN A 180 5.22 -1.86 -25.21
C GLN A 180 3.76 -1.52 -24.88
N LYS A 181 3.36 -1.53 -23.60
CA LYS A 181 1.96 -1.35 -23.19
C LYS A 181 1.57 0.10 -23.02
N ASP A 182 0.26 0.35 -23.04
CA ASP A 182 -0.32 1.64 -22.68
C ASP A 182 -0.32 1.86 -21.16
N TYR A 183 -0.06 3.11 -20.75
CA TYR A 183 0.03 3.60 -19.37
C TYR A 183 -1.04 3.04 -18.41
N PHE A 184 -2.29 2.91 -18.88
CA PHE A 184 -3.42 2.47 -18.06
C PHE A 184 -3.52 0.94 -17.86
N THR A 185 -2.85 0.14 -18.70
CA THR A 185 -3.00 -1.34 -18.71
C THR A 185 -1.95 -2.06 -17.87
N ILE A 186 -0.79 -1.44 -17.68
CA ILE A 186 0.39 -2.00 -16.98
C ILE A 186 0.04 -2.52 -15.58
N ALA A 187 -0.79 -1.77 -14.85
CA ALA A 187 -1.14 -2.10 -13.47
C ALA A 187 -1.85 -3.45 -13.33
N LYS A 188 -2.50 -3.96 -14.39
CA LYS A 188 -3.21 -5.24 -14.35
C LYS A 188 -2.26 -6.43 -14.46
N ASP A 189 -1.15 -6.27 -15.19
CA ASP A 189 -0.18 -7.33 -15.47
C ASP A 189 0.93 -7.37 -14.43
N VAL A 190 1.41 -6.21 -13.98
CA VAL A 190 2.31 -6.08 -12.82
C VAL A 190 1.66 -6.72 -11.58
N LYS A 191 0.34 -6.58 -11.41
CA LYS A 191 -0.40 -7.19 -10.29
C LYS A 191 -0.46 -8.72 -10.33
N LYS A 192 -0.38 -9.34 -11.51
CA LYS A 192 -0.54 -10.78 -11.71
C LYS A 192 0.78 -11.55 -11.83
N SER A 193 1.89 -10.85 -11.97
CA SER A 193 3.20 -11.47 -12.11
C SER A 193 3.70 -12.00 -10.77
N ARG A 194 4.16 -13.26 -10.74
CA ARG A 194 4.93 -13.81 -9.61
C ARG A 194 6.22 -13.03 -9.33
N PHE A 195 6.71 -12.27 -10.31
CA PHE A 195 7.93 -11.47 -10.20
C PHE A 195 7.68 -10.05 -9.68
N ARG A 196 6.44 -9.75 -9.29
CA ARG A 196 6.01 -8.44 -8.83
C ARG A 196 6.89 -7.81 -7.74
N PRO A 197 7.40 -8.54 -6.73
CA PRO A 197 8.29 -7.96 -5.74
C PRO A 197 9.57 -7.38 -6.33
N TYR A 198 9.94 -7.71 -7.57
CA TYR A 198 11.19 -7.30 -8.21
C TYR A 198 10.96 -6.32 -9.37
N ILE A 199 9.72 -5.94 -9.65
CA ILE A 199 9.41 -4.87 -10.62
C ILE A 199 9.66 -3.53 -9.93
N MET A 200 10.42 -2.65 -10.60
CA MET A 200 10.94 -1.40 -10.07
C MET A 200 10.56 -0.21 -10.96
N ASN A 201 10.68 0.98 -10.39
CA ASN A 201 10.40 2.26 -11.03
C ASN A 201 8.97 2.34 -11.60
N PHE A 202 8.02 1.69 -10.92
CA PHE A 202 6.61 1.74 -11.30
C PHE A 202 5.95 3.05 -10.84
N LEU A 203 6.51 3.69 -9.80
CA LEU A 203 6.10 5.00 -9.30
C LEU A 203 7.26 5.99 -9.41
N LYS A 204 6.93 7.25 -9.63
CA LYS A 204 7.86 8.39 -9.60
C LYS A 204 7.19 9.60 -8.98
N PHE A 205 7.99 10.58 -8.54
CA PHE A 205 7.48 11.88 -8.11
C PHE A 205 6.74 12.58 -9.25
N ALA A 206 5.61 13.20 -8.91
CA ALA A 206 4.85 14.02 -9.86
C ALA A 206 5.69 15.19 -10.39
N THR A 207 6.54 15.77 -9.53
CA THR A 207 7.40 16.90 -9.86
C THR A 207 8.87 16.66 -9.46
N GLU A 208 9.80 17.29 -10.18
CA GLU A 208 11.23 17.28 -9.80
C GLU A 208 11.46 17.99 -8.45
N ALA A 209 10.63 18.97 -8.11
CA ALA A 209 10.70 19.68 -6.83
C ALA A 209 10.43 18.73 -5.64
N ASP A 210 9.47 17.81 -5.79
CA ASP A 210 9.16 16.81 -4.76
C ASP A 210 10.30 15.79 -4.62
N GLU A 211 10.91 15.38 -5.74
CA GLU A 211 12.06 14.48 -5.72
C GLU A 211 13.27 15.13 -5.03
N GLN A 212 13.58 16.38 -5.36
CA GLN A 212 14.67 17.13 -4.72
C GLN A 212 14.40 17.37 -3.24
N LEU A 213 13.15 17.66 -2.88
CA LEU A 213 12.73 17.76 -1.49
C LEU A 213 13.02 16.44 -0.78
N CYS A 214 12.49 15.31 -1.26
CA CYS A 214 12.73 13.99 -0.67
C CYS A 214 14.22 13.61 -0.54
N ARG A 215 15.08 14.05 -1.47
CA ARG A 215 16.54 13.88 -1.38
C ARG A 215 17.17 14.71 -0.26
N SER A 216 16.59 15.86 0.07
CA SER A 216 17.15 16.83 1.01
C SER A 216 16.75 16.58 2.48
N ILE A 217 15.56 16.05 2.72
CA ILE A 217 15.04 15.80 4.08
C ILE A 217 15.68 14.55 4.66
N ARG A 218 16.40 14.71 5.77
CA ARG A 218 17.12 13.66 6.53
C ARG A 218 16.60 13.60 7.97
N GLN A 219 16.54 12.40 8.56
CA GLN A 219 16.14 12.18 9.95
C GLN A 219 14.75 12.75 10.29
N GLN A 220 13.83 12.66 9.35
CA GLN A 220 12.46 13.18 9.49
C GLN A 220 11.47 12.04 9.63
N ASN A 221 10.34 12.33 10.27
CA ASN A 221 9.22 11.40 10.40
C ASN A 221 8.30 11.56 9.19
N ILE A 222 8.26 10.53 8.35
CA ILE A 222 7.46 10.48 7.12
C ILE A 222 6.29 9.54 7.34
N LEU A 223 5.07 10.02 7.07
CA LEU A 223 3.86 9.21 7.09
C LEU A 223 3.40 8.92 5.66
N ILE A 224 3.37 7.65 5.27
CA ILE A 224 2.77 7.23 4.01
C ILE A 224 1.32 6.85 4.25
N VAL A 225 0.41 7.35 3.42
CA VAL A 225 -1.02 7.17 3.59
C VAL A 225 -1.64 6.56 2.32
N ASP A 226 -2.46 5.53 2.48
CA ASP A 226 -3.24 4.92 1.40
C ASP A 226 -4.66 4.53 1.85
N ASP A 227 -5.63 4.45 0.94
CA ASP A 227 -7.02 4.14 1.30
C ASP A 227 -7.20 2.65 1.59
N VAL A 228 -6.69 1.79 0.71
CA VAL A 228 -6.85 0.35 0.79
C VAL A 228 -5.61 -0.33 0.26
N THR A 229 -4.94 -1.05 1.16
CA THR A 229 -3.85 -1.94 0.79
C THR A 229 -4.41 -3.30 0.42
N THR A 230 -4.36 -3.64 -0.86
CA THR A 230 -4.78 -4.96 -1.34
C THR A 230 -3.62 -5.96 -1.39
N SER A 231 -2.47 -5.50 -1.86
CA SER A 231 -1.35 -6.37 -2.24
C SER A 231 0.03 -5.78 -1.93
N GLY A 232 0.07 -4.65 -1.22
CA GLY A 232 1.32 -4.05 -0.72
C GLY A 232 2.20 -3.38 -1.77
N SER A 233 2.10 -3.70 -3.07
CA SER A 233 3.10 -3.24 -4.05
C SER A 233 3.23 -1.74 -4.18
N THR A 234 2.12 -0.99 -4.15
CA THR A 234 2.17 0.47 -4.24
C THR A 234 3.00 0.98 -3.07
N LEU A 235 2.66 0.57 -1.84
CA LEU A 235 3.40 0.94 -0.65
C LEU A 235 4.87 0.48 -0.71
N ASN A 236 5.14 -0.78 -1.04
CA ASN A 236 6.52 -1.29 -1.16
C ASN A 236 7.36 -0.47 -2.14
N GLU A 237 6.78 -0.04 -3.26
CA GLU A 237 7.46 0.82 -4.21
C GLU A 237 7.71 2.21 -3.64
N ILE A 238 6.72 2.84 -3.02
CA ILE A 238 6.92 4.12 -2.30
C ILE A 238 8.07 3.99 -1.29
N LEU A 239 8.09 2.92 -0.50
CA LEU A 239 9.14 2.68 0.49
C LEU A 239 10.52 2.56 -0.15
N ARG A 240 10.62 1.85 -1.27
CA ARG A 240 11.88 1.70 -2.01
C ARG A 240 12.33 3.02 -2.60
N THR A 241 11.44 3.74 -3.28
CA THR A 241 11.73 5.07 -3.84
C THR A 241 12.27 6.00 -2.75
N LEU A 242 11.64 6.04 -1.58
CA LEU A 242 12.09 6.91 -0.49
C LEU A 242 13.41 6.47 0.12
N ARG A 243 13.61 5.17 0.35
CA ARG A 243 14.86 4.63 0.92
C ARG A 243 16.06 4.79 -0.01
N ILE A 244 15.85 4.66 -1.32
CA ILE A 244 16.91 4.91 -2.32
C ILE A 244 17.39 6.36 -2.24
N LEU A 245 16.47 7.31 -2.01
CA LEU A 245 16.83 8.71 -1.89
C LEU A 245 17.42 9.03 -0.52
N ASN A 246 16.90 8.41 0.55
CA ASN A 246 17.36 8.64 1.91
C ASN A 246 16.92 7.54 2.89
N GLU A 247 17.89 6.80 3.44
CA GLU A 247 17.65 5.73 4.41
C GLU A 247 17.49 6.20 5.87
N ASP A 248 17.90 7.42 6.19
CA ASP A 248 17.93 7.97 7.56
C ASP A 248 16.54 8.38 8.09
N ASN A 249 15.51 8.41 7.23
CA ASN A 249 14.17 8.87 7.59
C ASN A 249 13.36 7.77 8.29
N ASN A 250 12.63 8.17 9.33
CA ASN A 250 11.70 7.28 10.02
C ASN A 250 10.38 7.24 9.24
N ILE A 251 10.03 6.07 8.70
CA ILE A 251 8.88 5.94 7.79
C ILE A 251 7.80 5.08 8.45
N THR A 252 6.65 5.69 8.68
CA THR A 252 5.42 5.00 9.12
C THR A 252 4.45 4.86 7.96
N ILE A 253 3.74 3.75 7.92
CA ILE A 253 2.76 3.49 6.87
C ILE A 253 1.39 3.32 7.49
N PHE A 254 0.40 3.97 6.91
CA PHE A 254 -0.99 3.85 7.31
C PHE A 254 -1.88 3.53 6.11
N SER A 255 -2.78 2.57 6.29
CA SER A 255 -3.92 2.42 5.39
C SER A 255 -5.23 2.24 6.13
N ILE A 256 -6.33 2.77 5.60
CA ILE A 256 -7.63 2.62 6.29
C ILE A 256 -8.01 1.15 6.38
N ILE A 257 -7.77 0.38 5.32
CA ILE A 257 -8.03 -1.07 5.29
C ILE A 257 -6.84 -1.84 4.75
N GLY A 258 -6.58 -3.01 5.34
CA GLY A 258 -5.67 -3.99 4.78
C GLY A 258 -5.95 -5.44 5.16
N ARG A 259 -4.94 -6.27 4.88
CA ARG A 259 -4.88 -7.72 5.10
C ARG A 259 -3.71 -8.03 6.03
N LYS A 260 -3.88 -8.84 7.08
CA LYS A 260 -2.75 -9.25 7.95
C LYS A 260 -1.72 -10.09 7.21
N ASP A 261 -2.18 -10.91 6.28
CA ASP A 261 -1.44 -11.86 5.45
C ASP A 261 -0.87 -11.22 4.18
N LEU A 262 -0.78 -9.89 4.10
CA LEU A 262 -0.36 -9.18 2.89
C LEU A 262 1.02 -9.59 2.37
N MET A 263 1.93 -10.04 3.25
CA MET A 263 3.22 -10.62 2.86
C MET A 263 3.41 -12.06 3.32
N ALA A 264 2.39 -12.71 3.89
CA ALA A 264 2.46 -14.14 4.19
C ALA A 264 2.51 -15.00 2.91
N ASP A 265 1.95 -14.48 1.81
CA ASP A 265 1.99 -15.10 0.47
C ASP A 265 3.25 -14.72 -0.34
N ALA A 266 4.22 -14.02 0.27
CA ALA A 266 5.49 -13.65 -0.36
C ALA A 266 6.62 -14.67 -0.11
N TYR A 267 6.30 -15.81 0.53
CA TYR A 267 7.21 -16.92 0.80
C TYR A 267 6.80 -18.18 0.03
#